data_AF-A0A7W1SK45-F1
#
_entry.id   AF-A0A7W1SK45-F1
#
_cell.length_a   1.000
_cell.length_b   1.000
_cell.length_c   1.000
_cell.angle_alpha   90.00
_cell.angle_beta   90.00
_cell.angle_gamma   90.00
#
_symmetry.space_group_name_H-M   'P 1'
#
loop_
_entity.id
_entity.type
_entity.pdbx_description
1 polymer ?
#
loop_
_entity_poly.entity_id
_entity_poly.type
_entity_poly.pdbx_seq_one_letter_code
_entity_poly.pdbx_strand_id
1 'polypeptide(L)' 'MGALRLLSYNIRYGGTGREEALAGVIRSAAPDVVMLQEATDPGVVARV' A
#
# COMPACT_ATOMS: atom_id res chain seq x y z
N MET A 1 10.78 17.21 -15.72
CA MET A 1 9.96 16.11 -15.15
C MET A 1 10.72 15.52 -13.98
N GLY A 2 10.04 15.28 -12.84
CA GLY A 2 10.65 14.64 -11.67
C GLY A 2 10.90 13.14 -11.89
N ALA A 3 11.68 12.52 -10.99
CA ALA A 3 11.88 11.07 -11.00
C ALA A 3 10.60 10.36 -10.53
N LEU A 4 10.25 9.24 -11.18
CA LEU A 4 9.13 8.37 -10.77
C LEU A 4 9.47 7.65 -9.45
N ARG A 5 8.57 7.73 -8.46
CA ARG A 5 8.70 7.10 -7.15
C ARG A 5 7.80 5.88 -7.05
N LEU A 6 8.42 4.71 -6.88
CA LEU A 6 7.76 3.42 -6.73
C LEU A 6 7.84 2.96 -5.28
N LEU A 7 6.70 2.57 -4.71
CA LEU A 7 6.64 1.88 -3.41
C LEU A 7 6.13 0.46 -3.61
N SER A 8 6.97 -0.51 -3.29
CA SER A 8 6.62 -1.93 -3.26
C SER A 8 6.58 -2.38 -1.82
N TYR A 9 5.45 -2.96 -1.38
CA TYR A 9 5.30 -3.42 -0.01
C TYR A 9 4.48 -4.71 0.05
N ASN A 10 5.01 -5.69 0.78
CA ASN A 10 4.26 -6.88 1.13
C ASN A 10 3.44 -6.61 2.40
N ILE A 11 2.11 -6.62 2.29
CA ILE A 11 1.21 -6.28 3.39
C ILE A 11 1.00 -7.43 4.38
N ARG A 12 1.50 -8.63 4.04
CA ARG A 12 1.50 -9.89 4.78
C ARG A 12 0.12 -10.35 5.23
N TYR A 13 -0.28 -11.57 4.87
CA TYR A 13 -1.59 -12.12 5.26
C TYR A 13 -2.77 -11.21 4.88
N GLY A 14 -2.75 -10.61 3.68
CA GLY A 14 -3.83 -9.75 3.20
C GLY A 14 -3.93 -8.36 3.85
N GLY A 15 -3.14 -8.06 4.88
CA GLY A 15 -3.15 -6.73 5.53
C GLY A 15 -4.33 -6.47 6.48
N THR A 16 -5.19 -7.46 6.75
CA THR A 16 -6.39 -7.30 7.57
C THR A 16 -6.08 -6.73 8.96
N GLY A 17 -6.85 -5.73 9.38
CA GLY A 17 -6.68 -5.03 10.65
C GLY A 17 -5.56 -3.99 10.68
N ARG A 18 -4.91 -3.71 9.53
CA ARG A 18 -3.86 -2.70 9.38
C ARG A 18 -4.17 -1.68 8.28
N GLU A 19 -5.39 -1.64 7.79
CA GLU A 19 -5.83 -0.82 6.65
C GLU A 19 -5.42 0.65 6.85
N GLU A 20 -5.79 1.25 7.99
CA GLU A 20 -5.47 2.65 8.28
C GLU A 20 -3.96 2.91 8.40
N ALA A 21 -3.22 1.97 9.01
CA ALA A 21 -1.78 2.09 9.18
C ALA A 21 -1.05 2.00 7.83
N LEU A 22 -1.42 1.04 6.99
CA LEU A 22 -0.89 0.87 5.63
C LEU A 22 -1.16 2.13 4.79
N ALA A 23 -2.41 2.60 4.81
CA ALA A 23 -2.83 3.78 4.07
C ALA A 23 -2.09 5.05 4.56
N GLY A 24 -1.88 5.18 5.86
CA GLY A 24 -1.12 6.27 6.48
C GLY A 24 0.34 6.30 6.00
N VAL A 25 1.01 5.15 6.01
CA VAL A 25 2.40 5.04 5.52
C VAL A 25 2.48 5.38 4.04
N ILE A 26 1.60 4.81 3.21
CA ILE A 26 1.58 5.08 1.75
C ILE A 26 1.38 6.56 1.47
N ARG A 27 0.42 7.23 2.14
CA ARG A 27 0.22 8.68 2.00
C ARG A 27 1.45 9.48 2.42
N SER A 28 2.08 9.13 3.53
CA SER A 28 3.27 9.84 4.02
C SER A 28 4.48 9.69 3.10
N ALA A 29 4.61 8.54 2.42
CA ALA A 29 5.71 8.27 1.50
C ALA A 29 5.58 9.00 0.16
N ALA A 30 4.35 9.45 -0.17
CA ALA A 30 3.98 10.11 -1.41
C ALA A 30 4.59 9.46 -2.69
N PRO A 31 4.37 8.15 -2.92
CA PRO A 31 4.80 7.51 -4.16
C PRO A 31 3.87 7.87 -5.32
N ASP A 32 4.38 7.77 -6.54
CA ASP A 32 3.57 7.90 -7.75
C ASP A 32 2.82 6.60 -8.06
N VAL A 33 3.44 5.46 -7.74
CA VAL A 33 2.87 4.12 -7.97
C VAL A 33 3.13 3.24 -6.75
N VAL A 34 2.09 2.52 -6.31
CA VAL A 34 2.14 1.54 -5.22
C VAL A 34 1.92 0.14 -5.78
N MET A 35 2.75 -0.81 -5.36
CA MET A 35 2.63 -2.23 -5.68
C MET A 35 2.52 -3.04 -4.39
N LEU A 36 1.35 -3.61 -4.13
CA LEU A 36 1.11 -4.45 -2.95
C LEU A 36 1.37 -5.92 -3.28
N GLN A 37 2.17 -6.60 -2.45
CA GLN A 37 2.31 -8.07 -2.46
C GLN A 37 1.49 -8.69 -1.33
N GLU A 38 1.09 -9.96 -1.51
CA GLU A 38 0.17 -10.67 -0.61
C GLU A 38 -1.15 -9.93 -0.36
N ALA A 39 -1.60 -9.16 -1.36
CA ALA A 39 -2.88 -8.46 -1.37
C ALA A 39 -4.06 -9.42 -1.59
N THR A 40 -4.21 -10.42 -0.71
CA THR A 40 -5.19 -11.50 -0.83
C THR A 40 -6.59 -11.12 -0.34
N ASP A 41 -6.74 -10.02 0.39
CA ASP A 41 -8.03 -9.48 0.84
C ASP A 41 -8.38 -8.23 0.02
N PRO A 42 -9.31 -8.32 -0.96
CA PRO A 42 -9.72 -7.18 -1.76
C PRO A 42 -10.36 -6.03 -0.96
N GLY A 43 -10.96 -6.35 0.20
CA GLY A 43 -11.56 -5.35 1.09
C GLY A 43 -10.51 -4.49 1.77
N VAL A 44 -9.34 -5.06 2.07
CA VAL A 44 -8.18 -4.28 2.53
C VAL A 44 -7.69 -3.38 1.41
N VAL A 45 -7.43 -3.94 0.21
CA VAL A 45 -6.89 -3.19 -0.94
C VAL A 45 -7.75 -1.97 -1.29
N ALA A 46 -9.06 -2.07 -1.20
CA ALA A 46 -9.97 -0.96 -1.47
C ALA A 46 -9.91 0.19 -0.44
N ARG A 47 -9.27 -0.02 0.72
CA ARG A 47 -9.16 0.94 1.83
C ARG A 47 -7.75 1.49 2.04
N VAL A 48 -6.75 0.92 1.37
CA VAL A 48 -5.36 1.36 1.47
C VAL A 48 -5.08 2.54 0.56
#